data_AF-A0A4R9FST8-F1
#
_entry.id   AF-A0A4R9FST8-F1
#
_cell.length_a   1.000
_cell.length_b   1.000
_cell.length_c   1.000
_cell.angle_alpha   90.00
_cell.angle_beta   90.00
_cell.angle_gamma   90.00
#
_symmetry.space_group_name_H-M   'P 1'
#
loop_
_entity.id
_entity.type
_entity.pdbx_description
1 polymer ?
#
loop_
_entity_poly.entity_id
_entity_poly.type
_entity_poly.pdbx_seq_one_letter_code
_entity_poly.pdbx_strand_id
1 'polypeptide(L)'
;MSALWNEPEFPKLILAYREALKRRYSVQNISKYPRFVSIPKERVDLLVRYFLELLYPEWEGRQKLNGAFESLAGFVHSPSKVFGLLGSLSSAVFKLGRHLKSAFQAGFAALHSYVTAQRFEEIMFVASKKLLSEGSDLQDPNIFSKVLASVPKKDADQFREDIVKLFRTLSDRELLNKIKQLMEAVVNTMRSKPKTYTEQEVDGILLGVGILTKGEELFEGMSREEMDLVLEAIDRIEKDAFEEAIRGS
;
A
#
# COMPACT_ATOMS: atom_id res chain seq x y z
N MET A 1 12.49 -15.50 -6.36
CA MET A 1 11.70 -14.75 -5.36
C MET A 1 11.59 -15.65 -4.14
N SER A 2 11.97 -15.16 -2.96
CA SER A 2 12.27 -15.99 -1.79
C SER A 2 11.03 -16.71 -1.23
N ALA A 3 11.25 -17.96 -0.84
CA ALA A 3 10.28 -18.86 -0.21
C ALA A 3 9.88 -18.46 1.24
N LEU A 4 9.90 -17.17 1.58
CA LEU A 4 9.57 -16.66 2.92
C LEU A 4 8.12 -17.00 3.31
N TRP A 5 7.25 -17.10 2.32
CA TRP A 5 5.83 -17.36 2.51
C TRP A 5 5.51 -18.76 3.03
N ASN A 6 6.47 -19.68 2.93
CA ASN A 6 6.35 -21.04 3.46
C ASN A 6 6.93 -21.15 4.88
N GLU A 7 7.54 -20.09 5.40
CA GLU A 7 8.14 -20.09 6.73
C GLU A 7 7.05 -19.89 7.79
N PRO A 8 6.94 -20.78 8.78
CA PRO A 8 5.87 -20.74 9.78
C PRO A 8 5.94 -19.52 10.70
N GLU A 9 7.09 -18.83 10.76
CA GLU A 9 7.29 -17.63 11.55
C GLU A 9 6.82 -16.35 10.84
N PHE A 10 6.71 -16.36 9.51
CA PHE A 10 6.38 -15.15 8.74
C PHE A 10 5.02 -14.55 9.11
N PRO A 11 3.95 -15.33 9.37
CA PRO A 11 2.68 -14.80 9.86
C PRO A 11 2.81 -14.04 11.20
N LYS A 12 3.76 -14.42 12.06
CA LYS A 12 4.01 -13.72 13.34
C LYS A 12 4.57 -12.32 13.11
N LEU A 13 5.44 -12.15 12.11
CA LEU A 13 5.95 -10.84 11.71
C LEU A 13 4.81 -9.95 11.19
N ILE A 14 3.95 -10.48 10.33
CA ILE A 14 2.80 -9.74 9.79
C ILE A 14 1.87 -9.29 10.93
N LEU A 15 1.56 -10.17 11.87
CA LEU A 15 0.75 -9.82 13.04
C LEU A 15 1.40 -8.71 13.88
N ALA A 16 2.69 -8.83 14.18
CA ALA A 16 3.42 -7.83 14.94
C ALA A 16 3.44 -6.45 14.24
N TYR A 17 3.60 -6.43 12.91
CA TYR A 17 3.54 -5.19 12.12
C TYR A 17 2.14 -4.57 12.15
N ARG A 18 1.08 -5.37 12.04
CA ARG A 18 -0.32 -4.90 12.17
C ARG A 18 -0.57 -4.25 13.52
N GLU A 19 -0.11 -4.86 14.60
CA GLU A 19 -0.24 -4.28 15.95
C GLU A 19 0.61 -3.01 16.11
N ALA A 20 1.80 -2.95 15.50
CA ALA A 20 2.62 -1.75 15.49
C ALA A 20 1.91 -0.58 14.77
N LEU A 21 1.24 -0.83 13.64
CA LEU A 21 0.44 0.18 12.94
C LEU A 21 -0.71 0.70 13.81
N LYS A 22 -1.46 -0.19 14.47
CA LYS A 22 -2.54 0.22 15.38
C LYS A 22 -2.03 1.13 16.50
N ARG A 23 -0.87 0.81 17.09
CA ARG A 23 -0.24 1.65 18.12
C ARG A 23 0.20 3.00 17.56
N ARG A 24 0.83 3.01 16.38
CA ARG A 24 1.36 4.20 15.70
C ARG A 24 0.29 5.25 15.44
N TYR A 25 -0.90 4.82 15.02
CA TYR A 25 -2.03 5.71 14.74
C TYR A 25 -3.06 5.75 15.88
N SER A 26 -2.73 5.24 17.06
CA SER A 26 -3.62 5.35 18.23
C SER A 26 -3.83 6.82 18.62
N VAL A 27 -4.99 7.13 19.19
CA VAL A 27 -5.29 8.48 19.70
C VAL A 27 -4.22 8.95 20.69
N GLN A 28 -3.70 8.04 21.51
CA GLN A 28 -2.62 8.31 22.45
C GLN A 28 -1.34 8.75 21.73
N ASN A 29 -0.95 8.09 20.64
CA ASN A 29 0.23 8.49 19.89
C ASN A 29 0.02 9.78 19.09
N ILE A 30 -1.15 9.95 18.45
CA ILE A 30 -1.49 11.17 17.71
C ILE A 30 -1.51 12.40 18.63
N SER A 31 -1.89 12.24 19.90
CA SER A 31 -1.88 13.34 20.88
C SER A 31 -0.49 13.97 21.12
N LYS A 32 0.60 13.26 20.78
CA LYS A 32 1.97 13.80 20.79
C LYS A 32 2.20 14.86 19.73
N TYR A 33 1.29 14.99 18.75
CA TYR A 33 1.37 15.90 17.64
C TYR A 33 0.23 16.93 17.72
N PRO A 34 0.42 18.09 18.39
CA PRO A 34 -0.62 19.10 18.57
C PRO A 34 -1.29 19.57 17.28
N ARG A 35 -0.59 19.48 16.13
CA ARG A 35 -1.13 19.83 14.82
C ARG A 35 -2.20 18.86 14.30
N PHE A 36 -2.16 17.60 14.72
CA PHE A 36 -3.01 16.53 14.17
C PHE A 36 -4.15 16.14 15.12
N VAL A 37 -4.24 16.72 16.31
CA VAL A 37 -5.30 16.44 17.29
C VAL A 37 -6.70 16.86 16.82
N SER A 38 -6.78 17.73 15.81
CA SER A 38 -8.04 18.13 15.19
C SER A 38 -8.60 17.10 14.22
N ILE A 39 -7.84 16.06 13.86
CA ILE A 39 -8.33 14.98 13.00
C ILE A 39 -9.33 14.14 13.81
N PRO A 40 -10.59 13.97 13.35
CA PRO A 40 -11.58 13.17 14.07
C PRO A 40 -11.13 11.71 14.22
N LYS A 41 -11.45 11.10 15.36
CA LYS A 41 -11.08 9.71 15.66
C LYS A 41 -11.59 8.75 14.59
N GLU A 42 -12.79 8.98 14.09
CA GLU A 42 -13.42 8.16 13.05
C GLU A 42 -12.58 8.14 11.77
N ARG A 43 -11.92 9.26 11.44
CA ARG A 43 -11.01 9.35 10.28
C ARG A 43 -9.71 8.62 10.51
N VAL A 44 -9.17 8.70 11.73
CA VAL A 44 -8.01 7.91 12.14
C VAL A 44 -8.33 6.41 12.06
N ASP A 45 -9.48 5.99 12.57
CA ASP A 45 -9.92 4.59 12.54
C ASP A 45 -10.12 4.08 11.10
N LEU A 46 -10.67 4.92 10.20
CA LEU A 46 -10.77 4.61 8.77
C LEU A 46 -9.39 4.48 8.11
N LEU A 47 -8.46 5.38 8.42
CA LEU A 47 -7.09 5.33 7.91
C LEU A 47 -6.37 4.05 8.36
N VAL A 48 -6.46 3.72 9.64
CA VAL A 48 -5.87 2.48 10.19
C VAL A 48 -6.49 1.26 9.53
N ARG A 49 -7.81 1.23 9.37
CA ARG A 49 -8.50 0.15 8.67
C ARG A 49 -8.02 0.02 7.23
N TYR A 50 -7.89 1.14 6.51
CA TYR A 50 -7.36 1.14 5.15
C TYR A 50 -5.95 0.53 5.09
N PHE A 51 -5.04 0.94 5.99
CA PHE A 51 -3.70 0.35 6.05
C PHE A 51 -3.73 -1.15 6.36
N LEU A 52 -4.55 -1.57 7.33
CA LEU A 52 -4.68 -2.96 7.76
C LEU A 52 -5.42 -3.85 6.78
N GLU A 53 -6.18 -3.31 5.84
CA GLU A 53 -6.89 -4.11 4.83
C GLU A 53 -6.13 -4.16 3.50
N LEU A 54 -5.32 -3.15 3.19
CA LEU A 54 -4.74 -2.98 1.86
C LEU A 54 -3.22 -3.03 1.81
N LEU A 55 -2.52 -2.44 2.79
CA LEU A 55 -1.06 -2.55 2.85
C LEU A 55 -0.63 -3.81 3.59
N TYR A 56 -1.26 -4.06 4.73
CA TYR A 56 -0.93 -5.17 5.62
C TYR A 56 -2.19 -5.95 6.04
N PRO A 57 -2.91 -6.62 5.10
CA PRO A 57 -4.01 -7.52 5.45
C PRO A 57 -3.56 -8.68 6.36
N GLU A 58 -4.53 -9.43 6.84
CA GLU A 58 -4.27 -10.72 7.46
C GLU A 58 -3.59 -11.69 6.48
N TRP A 59 -3.00 -12.75 7.01
CA TRP A 59 -2.12 -13.64 6.25
C TRP A 59 -2.74 -14.16 4.95
N GLU A 60 -4.00 -14.61 4.99
CA GLU A 60 -4.71 -15.08 3.79
C GLU A 60 -4.91 -13.95 2.76
N GLY A 61 -5.25 -12.74 3.24
CA GLY A 61 -5.36 -11.56 2.39
C GLY A 61 -4.01 -11.16 1.80
N ARG A 62 -2.91 -11.33 2.54
CA ARG A 62 -1.55 -11.06 2.06
C ARG A 62 -1.18 -11.99 0.93
N GLN A 63 -1.47 -13.28 1.05
CA GLN A 63 -1.25 -14.24 -0.05
C GLN A 63 -2.01 -13.86 -1.32
N LYS A 64 -3.26 -13.41 -1.19
CA LYS A 64 -4.08 -12.93 -2.33
C LYS A 64 -3.50 -11.66 -2.96
N LEU A 65 -3.10 -10.67 -2.16
CA LEU A 65 -2.43 -9.46 -2.65
C LEU A 65 -1.16 -9.81 -3.43
N ASN A 66 -0.35 -10.71 -2.88
CA ASN A 66 0.91 -11.07 -3.50
C ASN A 66 0.73 -11.69 -4.89
N GLY A 67 -0.16 -12.68 -5.00
CA GLY A 67 -0.45 -13.31 -6.30
C GLY A 67 -1.00 -12.30 -7.32
N ALA A 68 -1.84 -11.37 -6.87
CA ALA A 68 -2.39 -10.30 -7.71
C ALA A 68 -1.30 -9.33 -8.20
N PHE A 69 -0.42 -8.86 -7.32
CA PHE A 69 0.65 -7.93 -7.66
C PHE A 69 1.77 -8.58 -8.49
N GLU A 70 2.11 -9.86 -8.25
CA GLU A 70 3.04 -10.61 -9.10
C GLU A 70 2.50 -10.75 -10.52
N SER A 71 1.21 -11.09 -10.66
CA SER A 71 0.52 -11.17 -11.96
C SER A 71 0.49 -9.81 -12.66
N LEU A 72 0.20 -8.74 -11.91
CA LEU A 72 0.17 -7.37 -12.41
C LEU A 72 1.56 -6.91 -12.88
N ALA A 73 2.62 -7.19 -12.11
CA ALA A 73 3.99 -6.86 -12.49
C ALA A 73 4.41 -7.58 -13.77
N GLY A 74 4.07 -8.87 -13.91
CA GLY A 74 4.30 -9.64 -15.13
C GLY A 74 3.59 -9.06 -16.36
N PHE A 75 2.35 -8.61 -16.18
CA PHE A 75 1.58 -7.93 -17.22
C PHE A 75 2.21 -6.60 -17.64
N VAL A 76 2.56 -5.73 -16.67
CA VAL A 76 3.17 -4.41 -16.95
C VAL A 76 4.53 -4.54 -17.64
N HIS A 77 5.28 -5.59 -17.34
CA HIS A 77 6.53 -5.93 -18.02
C HIS A 77 6.36 -6.60 -19.39
N SER A 78 5.12 -6.71 -19.91
CA SER A 78 4.81 -7.26 -21.24
C SER A 78 4.36 -6.14 -22.20
N PRO A 79 5.27 -5.43 -22.89
CA PRO A 79 4.93 -4.27 -23.71
C PRO A 79 3.86 -4.56 -24.76
N SER A 80 3.92 -5.72 -25.41
CA SER A 80 2.96 -6.12 -26.46
C SER A 80 1.52 -6.24 -25.92
N LYS A 81 1.34 -6.83 -24.74
CA LYS A 81 0.02 -6.95 -24.08
C LYS A 81 -0.52 -5.58 -23.68
N VAL A 82 0.34 -4.73 -23.11
CA VAL A 82 -0.02 -3.37 -22.66
C VAL A 82 -0.40 -2.49 -23.86
N PHE A 83 0.43 -2.44 -24.90
CA PHE A 83 0.14 -1.65 -26.11
C PHE A 83 -1.07 -2.18 -26.88
N GLY A 84 -1.25 -3.50 -26.95
CA GLY A 84 -2.43 -4.10 -27.56
C GLY A 84 -3.73 -3.73 -26.83
N LEU A 85 -3.68 -3.67 -25.50
CA LEU A 85 -4.80 -3.24 -24.66
C LEU A 85 -5.11 -1.75 -24.87
N LEU A 86 -4.08 -0.90 -24.80
CA LEU A 86 -4.21 0.55 -24.99
C LEU A 86 -4.72 0.90 -26.40
N GLY A 87 -4.28 0.18 -27.42
CA GLY A 87 -4.77 0.34 -28.79
C GLY A 87 -6.26 0.03 -28.92
N SER A 88 -6.74 -1.04 -28.26
CA SER A 88 -8.18 -1.34 -28.19
C SER A 88 -9.00 -0.38 -27.33
N LEU A 89 -8.34 0.42 -26.49
CA LEU A 89 -8.96 1.38 -25.57
C LEU A 89 -8.74 2.83 -25.97
N SER A 90 -8.43 3.09 -27.24
CA SER A 90 -8.09 4.43 -27.74
C SER A 90 -9.08 5.52 -27.33
N SER A 91 -10.39 5.24 -27.35
CA SER A 91 -11.43 6.17 -26.87
C SER A 91 -11.36 6.46 -25.37
N ALA A 92 -11.17 5.43 -24.54
CA ALA A 92 -11.07 5.59 -23.08
C ALA A 92 -9.77 6.29 -22.69
N VAL A 93 -8.66 5.94 -23.34
CA VAL A 93 -7.36 6.60 -23.19
C VAL A 93 -7.44 8.08 -23.58
N PHE A 94 -8.13 8.39 -24.68
CA PHE A 94 -8.33 9.77 -25.14
C PHE A 94 -9.18 10.60 -24.16
N LYS A 95 -10.24 10.01 -23.59
CA LYS A 95 -11.07 10.65 -22.55
C LYS A 95 -10.28 10.96 -21.27
N LEU A 96 -9.27 10.15 -20.95
CA LEU A 96 -8.38 10.41 -19.82
C LEU A 96 -7.49 11.64 -20.05
N GLY A 97 -7.08 11.87 -21.30
CA GLY A 97 -6.35 13.05 -21.74
C GLY A 97 -5.16 13.38 -20.83
N ARG A 98 -5.13 14.62 -20.31
CA ARG A 98 -4.06 15.11 -19.43
C ARG A 98 -3.86 14.30 -18.13
N HIS A 99 -4.87 13.55 -17.69
CA HIS A 99 -4.80 12.75 -16.45
C HIS A 99 -4.19 11.36 -16.66
N LEU A 100 -3.92 10.97 -17.91
CA LEU A 100 -3.32 9.68 -18.24
C LEU A 100 -1.97 9.48 -17.57
N LYS A 101 -1.10 10.49 -17.62
CA LYS A 101 0.22 10.43 -16.97
C LYS A 101 0.07 10.23 -15.46
N SER A 102 -0.80 11.00 -14.81
CA SER A 102 -1.05 10.90 -13.36
C SER A 102 -1.66 9.55 -12.97
N ALA A 103 -2.56 9.01 -13.78
CA ALA A 103 -3.15 7.69 -13.58
C ALA A 103 -2.09 6.58 -13.61
N PHE A 104 -1.21 6.59 -14.61
CA PHE A 104 -0.10 5.66 -14.68
C PHE A 104 0.87 5.84 -13.51
N GLN A 105 1.22 7.08 -13.17
CA GLN A 105 2.10 7.38 -12.04
C GLN A 105 1.53 6.85 -10.72
N ALA A 106 0.22 6.97 -10.49
CA ALA A 106 -0.44 6.42 -9.32
C ALA A 106 -0.40 4.89 -9.28
N GLY A 107 -0.70 4.24 -10.42
CA GLY A 107 -0.58 2.78 -10.54
C GLY A 107 0.84 2.29 -10.29
N PHE A 108 1.85 2.98 -10.84
CA PHE A 108 3.26 2.69 -10.58
C PHE A 108 3.65 2.95 -9.12
N ALA A 109 3.16 4.02 -8.50
CA ALA A 109 3.41 4.29 -7.09
C ALA A 109 2.81 3.21 -6.19
N ALA A 110 1.60 2.73 -6.48
CA ALA A 110 0.98 1.62 -5.76
C ALA A 110 1.79 0.32 -5.91
N LEU A 111 2.18 -0.02 -7.15
CA LEU A 111 3.02 -1.19 -7.42
C LEU A 111 4.39 -1.09 -6.74
N HIS A 112 5.03 0.08 -6.82
CA HIS A 112 6.33 0.33 -6.20
C HIS A 112 6.24 0.24 -4.67
N SER A 113 5.22 0.86 -4.05
CA SER A 113 4.96 0.77 -2.60
C SER A 113 4.83 -0.68 -2.15
N TYR A 114 4.13 -1.50 -2.94
CA TYR A 114 3.96 -2.92 -2.65
C TYR A 114 5.30 -3.70 -2.74
N VAL A 115 6.09 -3.47 -3.80
CA VAL A 115 7.41 -4.09 -3.97
C VAL A 115 8.36 -3.67 -2.84
N THR A 116 8.34 -2.39 -2.46
CA THR A 116 9.14 -1.87 -1.34
C THR A 116 8.70 -2.49 0.00
N ALA A 117 7.39 -2.64 0.23
CA ALA A 117 6.88 -3.32 1.43
C ALA A 117 7.35 -4.79 1.50
N GLN A 118 7.33 -5.52 0.38
CA GLN A 118 7.84 -6.89 0.34
C GLN A 118 9.33 -6.95 0.69
N ARG A 119 10.13 -6.01 0.17
CA ARG A 119 11.55 -5.92 0.53
C ARG A 119 11.77 -5.61 2.01
N PHE A 120 10.91 -4.79 2.62
CA PHE A 120 10.97 -4.56 4.08
C PHE A 120 10.67 -5.83 4.83
N GLU A 121 9.63 -6.56 4.42
CA GLU A 121 9.26 -7.83 5.02
C GLU A 121 10.41 -8.83 4.95
N GLU A 122 11.12 -8.91 3.81
CA GLU A 122 12.32 -9.76 3.67
C GLU A 122 13.40 -9.39 4.69
N ILE A 123 13.74 -8.11 4.82
CA ILE A 123 14.77 -7.61 5.75
C ILE A 123 14.35 -7.83 7.21
N MET A 124 13.14 -7.40 7.56
CA MET A 124 12.57 -7.57 8.89
C MET A 124 12.44 -9.03 9.26
N PHE A 125 12.11 -9.90 8.31
CA PHE A 125 11.98 -11.33 8.57
C PHE A 125 13.32 -11.96 8.96
N VAL A 126 14.40 -11.63 8.24
CA VAL A 126 15.76 -12.07 8.61
C VAL A 126 16.13 -11.63 10.02
N ALA A 127 15.85 -10.37 10.38
CA ALA A 127 16.09 -9.87 11.74
C ALA A 127 15.20 -10.57 12.78
N SER A 128 13.93 -10.81 12.44
CA SER A 128 12.95 -11.44 13.33
C SER A 128 13.26 -12.91 13.61
N LYS A 129 13.79 -13.67 12.63
CA LYS A 129 14.15 -15.09 12.84
C LYS A 129 15.18 -15.26 13.95
N LYS A 130 16.17 -14.37 13.99
CA LYS A 130 17.18 -14.38 15.05
C LYS A 130 16.53 -14.17 16.42
N LEU A 131 15.71 -13.14 16.58
CA LEU A 131 15.06 -12.81 17.84
C LEU A 131 14.06 -13.89 18.29
N LEU A 132 13.31 -14.47 17.34
CA LEU A 132 12.40 -15.59 17.61
C LEU A 132 13.16 -16.85 18.06
N SER A 133 14.32 -17.13 17.47
CA SER A 133 15.17 -18.27 17.88
C SER A 133 15.74 -18.10 19.30
N GLU A 134 15.88 -16.85 19.75
CA GLU A 134 16.28 -16.48 21.12
C GLU A 134 15.10 -16.48 22.11
N GLY A 135 13.88 -16.83 21.65
CA GLY A 135 12.67 -16.89 22.48
C GLY A 135 11.97 -15.54 22.68
N SER A 136 12.34 -14.51 21.92
CA SER A 136 11.71 -13.18 22.03
C SER A 136 10.29 -13.18 21.45
N ASP A 137 9.40 -12.38 22.05
CA ASP A 137 8.06 -12.14 21.51
C ASP A 137 8.06 -10.91 20.60
N LEU A 138 7.73 -11.08 19.31
CA LEU A 138 7.63 -9.98 18.34
C LEU A 138 6.46 -9.04 18.64
N GLN A 139 5.50 -9.43 19.47
CA GLN A 139 4.42 -8.52 19.89
C GLN A 139 4.88 -7.49 20.91
N ASP A 140 6.01 -7.71 21.60
CA ASP A 140 6.64 -6.71 22.46
C ASP A 140 7.10 -5.52 21.58
N PRO A 141 6.59 -4.29 21.83
CA PRO A 141 6.97 -3.11 21.07
C PRO A 141 8.48 -2.84 21.04
N ASN A 142 9.21 -3.15 22.11
CA ASN A 142 10.66 -2.92 22.17
C ASN A 142 11.43 -3.92 21.30
N ILE A 143 10.98 -5.18 21.27
CA ILE A 143 11.55 -6.21 20.39
C ILE A 143 11.23 -5.88 18.93
N PHE A 144 9.97 -5.54 18.64
CA PHE A 144 9.55 -5.17 17.30
C PHE A 144 10.27 -3.91 16.79
N SER A 145 10.57 -2.94 17.67
CA SER A 145 11.37 -1.77 17.32
C SER A 145 12.75 -2.14 16.76
N LYS A 146 13.41 -3.16 17.33
CA LYS A 146 14.69 -3.68 16.82
C LYS A 146 14.54 -4.32 15.44
N VAL A 147 13.44 -5.02 15.20
CA VAL A 147 13.11 -5.56 13.87
C VAL A 147 12.88 -4.43 12.88
N LEU A 148 12.10 -3.41 13.24
CA LEU A 148 11.83 -2.27 12.38
C LEU A 148 13.11 -1.48 12.04
N ALA A 149 14.02 -1.34 13.01
CA ALA A 149 15.31 -0.67 12.85
C ALA A 149 16.27 -1.39 11.89
N SER A 150 16.03 -2.67 11.58
CA SER A 150 16.81 -3.39 10.56
C SER A 150 16.58 -2.88 9.13
N VAL A 151 15.47 -2.16 8.90
CA VAL A 151 15.16 -1.59 7.58
C VAL A 151 16.08 -0.39 7.32
N PRO A 152 16.81 -0.34 6.18
CA PRO A 152 17.63 0.80 5.83
C PRO A 152 16.82 2.09 5.79
N LYS A 153 17.34 3.17 6.39
CA LYS A 153 16.65 4.47 6.41
C LYS A 153 16.20 4.94 5.02
N LYS A 154 17.06 4.76 4.01
CA LYS A 154 16.74 5.11 2.62
C LYS A 154 15.50 4.37 2.11
N ASP A 155 15.41 3.08 2.43
CA ASP A 155 14.30 2.24 2.02
C ASP A 155 13.03 2.69 2.76
N ALA A 156 13.11 2.95 4.07
CA ALA A 156 12.04 3.52 4.92
C ALA A 156 11.50 4.87 4.42
N ASP A 157 12.40 5.80 4.09
CA ASP A 157 12.06 7.12 3.54
C ASP A 157 11.35 6.98 2.19
N GLN A 158 11.82 6.09 1.32
CA GLN A 158 11.20 5.84 0.02
C GLN A 158 9.77 5.29 0.16
N PHE A 159 9.57 4.31 1.05
CA PHE A 159 8.24 3.75 1.32
C PHE A 159 7.26 4.81 1.83
N ARG A 160 7.70 5.65 2.77
CA ARG A 160 6.90 6.78 3.26
C ARG A 160 6.49 7.70 2.12
N GLU A 161 7.44 8.11 1.28
CA GLU A 161 7.15 9.00 0.15
C GLU A 161 6.14 8.38 -0.83
N ASP A 162 6.22 7.07 -1.07
CA ASP A 162 5.33 6.40 -2.01
C ASP A 162 3.92 6.20 -1.43
N ILE A 163 3.79 5.94 -0.12
CA ILE A 163 2.51 6.02 0.58
C ILE A 163 1.92 7.42 0.44
N VAL A 164 2.68 8.47 0.74
CA VAL A 164 2.15 9.85 0.66
C VAL A 164 1.70 10.19 -0.76
N LYS A 165 2.45 9.77 -1.79
CA LYS A 165 2.07 9.93 -3.21
C LYS A 165 0.79 9.17 -3.55
N LEU A 166 0.65 7.93 -3.05
CA LEU A 166 -0.56 7.13 -3.23
C LEU A 166 -1.77 7.86 -2.63
N PHE A 167 -1.71 8.25 -1.36
CA PHE A 167 -2.82 8.92 -0.68
C PHE A 167 -3.13 10.29 -1.29
N ARG A 168 -2.13 11.03 -1.78
CA ARG A 168 -2.35 12.27 -2.54
C ARG A 168 -3.11 12.02 -3.85
N THR A 169 -2.90 10.88 -4.50
CA THR A 169 -3.70 10.51 -5.67
C THR A 169 -5.13 10.17 -5.26
N LEU A 170 -5.30 9.40 -4.19
CA LEU A 170 -6.61 8.98 -3.68
C LEU A 170 -7.46 10.17 -3.20
N SER A 171 -6.83 11.26 -2.75
CA SER A 171 -7.54 12.49 -2.38
C SER A 171 -7.99 13.32 -3.59
N ASP A 172 -7.51 13.06 -4.81
CA ASP A 172 -7.97 13.71 -6.04
C ASP A 172 -9.17 12.97 -6.65
N ARG A 173 -10.38 13.40 -6.28
CA ARG A 173 -11.64 12.80 -6.76
C ARG A 173 -11.81 12.80 -8.27
N GLU A 174 -11.35 13.83 -8.97
CA GLU A 174 -11.47 13.89 -10.44
C GLU A 174 -10.56 12.85 -11.08
N LEU A 175 -9.30 12.80 -10.62
CA LEU A 175 -8.33 11.82 -11.09
C LEU A 175 -8.78 10.39 -10.76
N LEU A 176 -9.25 10.14 -9.55
CA LEU A 176 -9.68 8.83 -9.09
C LEU A 176 -10.83 8.27 -9.94
N ASN A 177 -11.86 9.08 -10.20
CA ASN A 177 -12.99 8.68 -11.04
C ASN A 177 -12.55 8.33 -12.47
N LYS A 178 -11.62 9.09 -13.04
CA LYS A 178 -11.04 8.81 -14.36
C LYS A 178 -10.26 7.49 -14.35
N ILE A 179 -9.43 7.26 -13.32
CA ILE A 179 -8.68 6.01 -13.18
C ILE A 179 -9.63 4.81 -13.11
N LYS A 180 -10.70 4.88 -12.31
CA LYS A 180 -11.70 3.81 -12.20
C LYS A 180 -12.35 3.49 -13.54
N GLN A 181 -12.79 4.50 -14.29
CA GLN A 181 -13.36 4.31 -15.64
C GLN A 181 -12.38 3.65 -16.61
N LEU A 182 -11.09 4.02 -16.56
CA LEU A 182 -10.07 3.35 -17.36
C LEU A 182 -9.92 1.88 -16.96
N MET A 183 -9.83 1.60 -15.65
CA MET A 183 -9.67 0.23 -15.16
C MET A 183 -10.87 -0.66 -15.50
N GLU A 184 -12.10 -0.14 -15.45
CA GLU A 184 -13.30 -0.86 -15.91
C GLU A 184 -13.22 -1.18 -17.40
N ALA A 185 -12.81 -0.22 -18.23
CA ALA A 185 -12.64 -0.45 -19.66
C ALA A 185 -11.55 -1.50 -19.94
N VAL A 186 -10.45 -1.47 -19.17
CA VAL A 186 -9.39 -2.48 -19.20
C VAL A 186 -9.93 -3.86 -18.86
N VAL A 187 -10.62 -4.02 -17.74
CA VAL A 187 -11.19 -5.31 -17.29
C VAL A 187 -12.15 -5.88 -18.33
N ASN A 188 -13.06 -5.05 -18.86
CA ASN A 188 -14.01 -5.48 -19.89
C ASN A 188 -13.31 -5.98 -21.15
N THR A 189 -12.25 -5.28 -21.56
CA THR A 189 -11.45 -5.66 -22.73
C THR A 189 -10.67 -6.95 -22.49
N MET A 190 -10.06 -7.10 -21.31
CA MET A 190 -9.32 -8.31 -20.95
C MET A 190 -10.24 -9.53 -20.93
N ARG A 191 -11.42 -9.41 -20.32
CA ARG A 191 -12.44 -10.48 -20.28
C ARG A 191 -12.95 -10.88 -21.66
N SER A 192 -13.01 -9.95 -22.61
CA SER A 192 -13.38 -10.28 -24.00
C SER A 192 -12.28 -11.02 -24.78
N LYS A 193 -11.05 -11.09 -24.24
CA LYS A 193 -9.87 -11.70 -24.86
C LYS A 193 -9.19 -12.73 -23.93
N PRO A 194 -9.90 -13.79 -23.50
CA PRO A 194 -9.38 -14.76 -22.53
C PRO A 194 -8.21 -15.61 -23.05
N LYS A 195 -7.95 -15.60 -24.37
CA LYS A 195 -6.77 -16.23 -24.98
C LYS A 195 -5.50 -15.40 -24.83
N THR A 196 -5.62 -14.11 -24.52
CA THR A 196 -4.51 -13.15 -24.42
C THR A 196 -4.23 -12.75 -22.98
N TYR A 197 -5.29 -12.59 -22.19
CA TYR A 197 -5.22 -12.19 -20.79
C TYR A 197 -5.74 -13.32 -19.91
N THR A 198 -5.01 -13.64 -18.84
CA THR A 198 -5.41 -14.66 -17.88
C THR A 198 -6.39 -14.10 -16.86
N GLU A 199 -7.19 -14.97 -16.23
CA GLU A 199 -8.08 -14.55 -15.13
C GLU A 199 -7.28 -13.93 -13.96
N GLN A 200 -6.08 -14.43 -13.67
CA GLN A 200 -5.20 -13.84 -12.65
C GLN A 200 -4.77 -12.41 -12.98
N GLU A 201 -4.50 -12.10 -14.26
CA GLU A 201 -4.20 -10.73 -14.71
C GLU A 201 -5.44 -9.83 -14.54
N VAL A 202 -6.65 -10.34 -14.81
CA VAL A 202 -7.92 -9.61 -14.61
C VAL A 202 -8.17 -9.35 -13.11
N ASP A 203 -7.99 -10.37 -12.27
CA ASP A 203 -8.15 -10.27 -10.82
C ASP A 203 -7.17 -9.27 -10.21
N GLY A 204 -5.93 -9.19 -10.73
CA GLY A 204 -4.95 -8.19 -10.32
C GLY A 204 -5.42 -6.76 -10.57
N ILE A 205 -6.05 -6.49 -11.72
CA ILE A 205 -6.61 -5.17 -12.02
C ILE A 205 -7.83 -4.88 -11.13
N LEU A 206 -8.72 -5.85 -10.93
CA LEU A 206 -9.90 -5.71 -10.06
C LEU A 206 -9.50 -5.42 -8.61
N LEU A 207 -8.41 -6.02 -8.14
CA LEU A 207 -7.86 -5.72 -6.83
C LEU A 207 -7.39 -4.27 -6.74
N GLY A 208 -6.72 -3.77 -7.78
CA GLY A 208 -6.36 -2.35 -7.90
C GLY A 208 -7.58 -1.42 -7.84
N VAL A 209 -8.68 -1.78 -8.53
CA VAL A 209 -9.96 -1.04 -8.44
C VAL A 209 -10.51 -1.03 -7.02
N GLY A 210 -10.43 -2.17 -6.32
CA GLY A 210 -10.84 -2.27 -4.91
C GLY A 210 -10.04 -1.34 -3.99
N ILE A 211 -8.72 -1.26 -4.18
CA ILE A 211 -7.83 -0.34 -3.45
C ILE A 211 -8.27 1.11 -3.67
N LEU A 212 -8.48 1.50 -4.94
CA LEU A 212 -8.91 2.86 -5.29
C LEU A 212 -10.29 3.21 -4.71
N THR A 213 -11.21 2.25 -4.66
CA THR A 213 -12.55 2.47 -4.10
C THR A 213 -12.51 2.71 -2.60
N LYS A 214 -11.80 1.88 -1.84
CA LYS A 214 -11.60 2.10 -0.40
C LYS A 214 -10.85 3.40 -0.11
N GLY A 215 -9.98 3.82 -1.02
CA GLY A 215 -9.25 5.09 -0.91
C GLY A 215 -10.18 6.30 -1.08
N GLU A 216 -11.21 6.18 -1.92
CA GLU A 216 -12.24 7.21 -2.06
C GLU A 216 -13.04 7.38 -0.76
N GLU A 217 -13.49 6.26 -0.17
CA GLU A 217 -14.25 6.23 1.08
C GLU A 217 -13.49 6.93 2.22
N LEU A 218 -12.16 6.77 2.26
CA LEU A 218 -11.33 7.42 3.26
C LEU A 218 -11.46 8.95 3.22
N PHE A 219 -11.45 9.54 2.03
CA PHE A 219 -11.46 11.00 1.81
C PHE A 219 -12.86 11.55 1.50
N GLU A 220 -13.88 10.72 1.59
CA GLU A 220 -15.26 11.12 1.37
C GLU A 220 -15.72 12.13 2.43
N GLY A 221 -16.32 13.23 1.97
CA GLY A 221 -16.81 14.30 2.84
C GLY A 221 -15.73 15.22 3.42
N MET A 222 -14.44 15.02 3.14
CA MET A 222 -13.38 15.92 3.60
C MET A 222 -13.24 17.17 2.72
N SER A 223 -12.78 18.28 3.31
CA SER A 223 -12.24 19.45 2.60
C SER A 223 -10.81 19.18 2.11
N ARG A 224 -10.27 20.06 1.25
CA ARG A 224 -8.88 19.94 0.79
C ARG A 224 -7.89 20.11 1.94
N GLU A 225 -8.19 21.04 2.84
CA GLU A 225 -7.37 21.33 4.02
C GLU A 225 -7.33 20.12 4.98
N GLU A 226 -8.47 19.44 5.17
CA GLU A 226 -8.52 18.22 5.98
C GLU A 226 -7.74 17.06 5.34
N MET A 227 -7.85 16.90 4.01
CA MET A 227 -7.07 15.90 3.27
C MET A 227 -5.57 16.17 3.42
N ASP A 228 -5.13 17.42 3.24
CA ASP A 228 -3.72 17.80 3.37
C ASP A 228 -3.21 17.59 4.79
N LEU A 229 -4.04 17.84 5.81
CA LEU A 229 -3.71 17.58 7.20
C LEU A 229 -3.49 16.08 7.47
N VAL A 230 -4.34 15.21 6.91
CA VAL A 230 -4.17 13.75 7.01
C VAL A 230 -2.89 13.29 6.31
N LEU A 231 -2.58 13.82 5.12
CA LEU A 231 -1.35 13.49 4.39
C LEU A 231 -0.10 13.91 5.16
N GLU A 232 -0.12 15.11 5.77
CA GLU A 232 0.97 15.58 6.61
C GLU A 232 1.13 14.73 7.87
N ALA A 233 0.01 14.30 8.48
CA ALA A 233 0.03 13.41 9.62
C ALA A 233 0.67 12.05 9.28
N ILE A 234 0.31 11.45 8.15
CA ILE A 234 0.92 10.19 7.68
C ILE A 234 2.43 10.37 7.50
N ASP A 235 2.87 11.40 6.77
CA ASP A 235 4.30 11.64 6.54
C ASP A 235 5.06 11.81 7.86
N ARG A 236 4.53 12.65 8.76
CA ARG A 236 5.21 12.95 10.01
C ARG A 236 5.26 11.76 10.97
N ILE A 237 4.13 11.07 11.16
CA ILE A 237 4.02 9.93 12.08
C ILE A 237 4.88 8.76 11.59
N GLU A 238 4.86 8.45 10.29
CA GLU A 238 5.70 7.40 9.72
C GLU A 238 7.19 7.72 9.89
N LYS A 239 7.59 8.95 9.56
CA LYS A 239 8.98 9.39 9.74
C LYS A 239 9.46 9.24 11.18
N ASP A 240 8.71 9.78 12.13
CA ASP A 240 9.10 9.78 13.53
C ASP A 240 9.13 8.34 14.09
N ALA A 241 8.20 7.46 13.67
CA ALA A 241 8.21 6.06 14.08
C ALA A 241 9.47 5.30 13.61
N PHE A 242 9.91 5.52 12.36
CA PHE A 242 11.15 4.90 11.86
C PHE A 242 12.40 5.50 12.53
N GLU A 243 12.44 6.81 12.75
CA GLU A 243 13.57 7.46 13.43
C GLU A 243 13.68 7.03 14.90
N GLU A 244 12.56 6.92 15.62
CA GLU A 244 12.52 6.40 16.99
C GLU A 244 13.01 4.95 17.05
N ALA A 245 12.59 4.11 16.10
CA ALA A 245 13.03 2.72 16.05
C ALA A 245 14.55 2.60 15.88
N ILE A 246 15.14 3.41 14.99
CA ILE A 246 16.58 3.45 14.74
C ILE A 246 17.36 4.02 15.94
N ARG A 247 16.80 5.00 16.68
CA ARG A 247 17.47 5.56 17.87
C ARG A 247 17.38 4.64 19.10
N GLY A 248 16.32 3.84 19.19
CA GLY A 248 16.05 2.94 20.32
C GLY A 248 16.62 1.52 20.16
N SER A 249 17.16 1.18 18.99
CA SER A 249 17.84 -0.11 18.70
C SER A 249 19.32 -0.08 19.05
#